data_AF-A0A819SXR7-F1
#
_entry.id   AF-A0A819SXR7-F1
#
_cell.length_a   1.000
_cell.length_b   1.000
_cell.length_c   1.000
_cell.angle_alpha   90.00
_cell.angle_beta   90.00
_cell.angle_gamma   90.00
#
_symmetry.space_group_name_H-M   'P 1'
#
loop_
_entity.id
_entity.type
_entity.pdbx_description
1 polymer ?
#
loop_
_entity_poly.entity_id
_entity_poly.type
_entity_poly.pdbx_seq_one_letter_code
_entity_poly.pdbx_strand_id
1 'polypeptide(L)'
;MEITLIAFHSIQNSISNTADYVHIRANDSVTLACHVQDNMNQLVEQNLSNLVQELTTSGSKTLNEEKIKQLKQICKQTDVNVEYCYRLLIAQLDKYHSEIRYSTVQIIDQLFNRSHHFRTLLLDDFNYLIDKCLGLNVDNQLPPPNQTAKLLKQFTATCIKKWHEKFGTTYKLLDISYNYLKNCKFLNFDNVDEPIGITAQLQREQNEAHQIRLTQKLQNAAQELNETSNEIYSYIDQAENCLNLLVSNNDKISIPRTTATTTTEIDDNKNDDDDDDDDDDDDDFIDVPLVSTKNNDQELLQVLGLGTAGKLTITINVNDRPKSSLFNVEITDDNRTVVENLHDLYRQLNDVYLNKIQTWMNIFIKVQQNSNEQQIITVIKQAIDLKNSIQSCLKMIENYHLAPKRTVVTQKPGSLNNQYIYIYNGF
;
A
#
# COMPACT_ATOMS: atom_id res chain seq x y z
N MET A 1 -79.90 -70.21 53.66
CA MET A 1 -78.54 -70.17 53.08
C MET A 1 -78.60 -69.63 51.64
N GLU A 2 -79.27 -68.49 51.43
CA GLU A 2 -79.50 -67.92 50.08
C GLU A 2 -79.27 -66.40 49.99
N ILE A 3 -79.18 -65.67 51.10
CA ILE A 3 -78.99 -64.21 51.08
C ILE A 3 -77.50 -63.82 50.97
N THR A 4 -76.58 -64.73 51.28
CA THR A 4 -75.13 -64.48 51.21
C THR A 4 -74.50 -64.77 49.84
N LEU A 5 -75.14 -65.54 48.95
CA LEU A 5 -74.61 -65.80 47.60
C LEU A 5 -74.94 -64.70 46.58
N ILE A 6 -76.10 -64.04 46.71
CA ILE A 6 -76.53 -62.98 45.77
C ILE A 6 -75.70 -61.70 45.95
N ALA A 7 -75.26 -61.40 47.19
CA ALA A 7 -74.40 -60.26 47.47
C ALA A 7 -72.97 -60.44 46.92
N PHE A 8 -72.45 -61.67 46.88
CA PHE A 8 -71.09 -61.94 46.38
C PHE A 8 -71.00 -61.89 44.85
N HIS A 9 -72.06 -62.30 44.14
CA HIS A 9 -72.11 -62.23 42.67
C HIS A 9 -72.38 -60.81 42.13
N SER A 10 -73.13 -59.99 42.87
CA SER A 10 -73.37 -58.59 42.49
C SER A 10 -72.12 -57.70 42.71
N ILE A 11 -71.30 -58.02 43.72
CA ILE A 11 -70.02 -57.33 43.96
C ILE A 11 -68.94 -57.76 42.95
N GLN A 12 -68.85 -59.05 42.56
CA GLN A 12 -67.92 -59.46 41.51
C GLN A 12 -68.27 -58.91 40.11
N ASN A 13 -69.56 -58.79 39.75
CA ASN A 13 -69.95 -58.17 38.47
C ASN A 13 -69.78 -56.64 38.47
N SER A 14 -69.77 -55.99 39.64
CA SER A 14 -69.46 -54.55 39.78
C SER A 14 -67.95 -54.26 39.77
N ILE A 15 -67.13 -55.21 40.23
CA ILE A 15 -65.65 -55.12 40.20
C ILE A 15 -65.12 -55.43 38.79
N SER A 16 -65.79 -56.31 38.04
CA SER A 16 -65.38 -56.64 36.65
C SER A 16 -65.66 -55.50 35.67
N ASN A 17 -66.67 -54.65 35.91
CA ASN A 17 -66.99 -53.49 35.06
C ASN A 17 -66.30 -52.19 35.50
N THR A 18 -65.62 -52.19 36.66
CA THR A 18 -64.81 -51.05 37.12
C THR A 18 -63.34 -51.20 36.78
N ALA A 19 -62.85 -52.42 36.53
CA ALA A 19 -61.49 -52.65 36.04
C ALA A 19 -61.26 -52.03 34.66
N ASP A 20 -62.20 -52.18 33.71
CA ASP A 20 -62.09 -51.58 32.38
C ASP A 20 -62.30 -50.05 32.40
N TYR A 21 -63.17 -49.53 33.28
CA TYR A 21 -63.38 -48.09 33.43
C TYR A 21 -62.21 -47.37 34.13
N VAL A 22 -61.54 -48.05 35.06
CA VAL A 22 -60.30 -47.57 35.70
C VAL A 22 -59.12 -47.69 34.74
N HIS A 23 -59.05 -48.73 33.90
CA HIS A 23 -58.01 -48.84 32.86
C HIS A 23 -58.15 -47.77 31.76
N ILE A 24 -59.37 -47.45 31.32
CA ILE A 24 -59.60 -46.41 30.30
C ILE A 24 -59.28 -45.01 30.87
N ARG A 25 -59.73 -44.68 32.09
CA ARG A 25 -59.37 -43.39 32.73
C ARG A 25 -57.90 -43.28 33.10
N ALA A 26 -57.25 -44.39 33.47
CA ALA A 26 -55.81 -44.40 33.72
C ALA A 26 -55.02 -44.19 32.41
N ASN A 27 -55.42 -44.83 31.30
CA ASN A 27 -54.82 -44.61 29.99
C ASN A 27 -55.03 -43.18 29.48
N ASP A 28 -56.21 -42.60 29.65
CA ASP A 28 -56.46 -41.19 29.29
C ASP A 28 -55.66 -40.22 30.18
N SER A 29 -55.51 -40.52 31.47
CA SER A 29 -54.71 -39.72 32.41
C SER A 29 -53.21 -39.84 32.15
N VAL A 30 -52.71 -41.03 31.78
CA VAL A 30 -51.32 -41.27 31.37
C VAL A 30 -51.03 -40.60 30.02
N THR A 31 -51.99 -40.65 29.08
CA THR A 31 -51.87 -39.99 27.76
C THR A 31 -51.92 -38.46 27.89
N LEU A 32 -52.71 -37.93 28.82
CA LEU A 32 -52.74 -36.50 29.11
C LEU A 32 -51.45 -36.05 29.83
N ALA A 33 -50.96 -36.84 30.78
CA ALA A 33 -49.70 -36.57 31.47
C ALA A 33 -48.49 -36.63 30.52
N CYS A 34 -48.48 -37.59 29.56
CA CYS A 34 -47.43 -37.63 28.55
C CYS A 34 -47.49 -36.43 27.61
N HIS A 35 -48.69 -36.03 27.15
CA HIS A 35 -48.86 -34.80 26.35
C HIS A 35 -48.42 -33.53 27.07
N VAL A 36 -48.72 -33.41 28.37
CA VAL A 36 -48.28 -32.27 29.18
C VAL A 36 -46.75 -32.26 29.33
N GLN A 37 -46.15 -33.43 29.56
CA GLN A 37 -44.69 -33.56 29.65
C GLN A 37 -44.01 -33.24 28.30
N ASP A 38 -44.58 -33.68 27.19
CA ASP A 38 -44.09 -33.41 25.83
C ASP A 38 -44.17 -31.91 25.51
N ASN A 39 -45.28 -31.25 25.86
CA ASN A 39 -45.42 -29.80 25.70
C ASN A 39 -44.41 -29.01 26.57
N MET A 40 -44.15 -29.48 27.80
CA MET A 40 -43.15 -28.87 28.68
C MET A 40 -41.72 -29.05 28.14
N ASN A 41 -41.40 -30.24 27.61
CA ASN A 41 -40.11 -30.48 26.96
C ASN A 41 -39.94 -29.58 25.73
N GLN A 42 -40.98 -29.45 24.90
CA GLN A 42 -40.95 -28.57 23.73
C GLN A 42 -40.73 -27.10 24.10
N LEU A 43 -41.34 -26.62 25.19
CA LEU A 43 -41.12 -25.25 25.69
C LEU A 43 -39.68 -25.05 26.17
N VAL A 44 -39.10 -26.03 26.85
CA VAL A 44 -37.69 -26.00 27.28
C VAL A 44 -36.76 -25.96 26.06
N GLU A 45 -37.03 -26.77 25.04
CA GLU A 45 -36.26 -26.77 23.79
C GLU A 45 -36.34 -25.42 23.07
N GLN A 46 -37.53 -24.82 22.96
CA GLN A 46 -37.68 -23.50 22.36
C GLN A 46 -36.91 -22.42 23.13
N ASN A 47 -37.01 -22.44 24.47
CA ASN A 47 -36.28 -21.48 25.31
C ASN A 47 -34.75 -21.65 25.14
N LEU A 48 -34.26 -22.89 25.16
CA LEU A 48 -32.84 -23.17 24.99
C LEU A 48 -32.33 -22.74 23.60
N SER A 49 -33.12 -22.97 22.56
CA SER A 49 -32.82 -22.50 21.19
C SER A 49 -32.71 -20.99 21.13
N ASN A 50 -33.67 -20.26 21.71
CA ASN A 50 -33.65 -18.79 21.74
C ASN A 50 -32.43 -18.26 22.50
N LEU A 51 -32.11 -18.85 23.65
CA LEU A 51 -30.93 -18.46 24.45
C LEU A 51 -29.63 -18.66 23.66
N VAL A 52 -29.45 -19.80 22.99
CA VAL A 52 -28.25 -20.06 22.18
C VAL A 52 -28.15 -19.08 21.03
N GLN A 53 -29.26 -18.82 20.32
CA GLN A 53 -29.28 -17.86 19.21
C GLN A 53 -28.89 -16.46 19.70
N GLU A 54 -29.54 -15.94 20.73
CA GLU A 54 -29.26 -14.61 21.26
C GLU A 54 -27.83 -14.45 21.79
N LEU A 55 -27.30 -15.48 22.45
CA LEU A 55 -25.92 -15.45 22.96
C LEU A 55 -24.89 -15.46 21.84
N THR A 56 -25.18 -16.11 20.70
CA THR A 56 -24.23 -16.28 19.60
C THR A 56 -24.34 -15.23 18.49
N THR A 57 -25.49 -14.54 18.37
CA THR A 57 -25.70 -13.50 17.34
C THR A 57 -25.69 -12.07 17.88
N SER A 58 -25.33 -11.86 19.15
CA SER A 58 -25.33 -10.52 19.77
C SER A 58 -24.25 -9.57 19.24
N GLY A 59 -23.22 -10.06 18.56
CA GLY A 59 -22.05 -9.29 18.13
C GLY A 59 -21.17 -8.78 19.28
N SER A 60 -21.45 -9.20 20.52
CA SER A 60 -20.69 -8.77 21.70
C SER A 60 -19.45 -9.65 21.93
N LYS A 61 -18.34 -9.04 22.37
CA LYS A 61 -17.09 -9.75 22.68
C LYS A 61 -17.18 -10.66 23.91
N THR A 62 -18.15 -10.42 24.79
CA THR A 62 -18.39 -11.20 26.00
C THR A 62 -19.83 -11.66 26.03
N LEU A 63 -20.06 -12.86 26.56
CA LEU A 63 -21.40 -13.41 26.72
C LEU A 63 -22.20 -12.62 27.77
N ASN A 64 -23.49 -12.47 27.54
CA ASN A 64 -24.40 -11.91 28.53
C ASN A 64 -24.50 -12.86 29.75
N GLU A 65 -24.17 -12.35 30.94
CA GLU A 65 -24.07 -13.15 32.16
C GLU A 65 -25.40 -13.74 32.64
N GLU A 66 -26.52 -13.05 32.42
CA GLU A 66 -27.82 -13.52 32.85
C GLU A 66 -28.29 -14.67 31.96
N LYS A 67 -28.19 -14.49 30.64
CA LYS A 67 -28.59 -15.50 29.66
C LYS A 67 -27.74 -16.77 29.77
N ILE A 68 -26.43 -16.66 29.99
CA ILE A 68 -25.58 -17.85 30.19
C ILE A 68 -25.87 -18.56 31.52
N LYS A 69 -26.29 -17.84 32.57
CA LYS A 69 -26.76 -18.45 33.83
C LYS A 69 -28.04 -19.24 33.59
N GLN A 70 -29.00 -18.69 32.85
CA GLN A 70 -30.24 -19.37 32.48
C GLN A 70 -29.97 -20.62 31.64
N LEU A 71 -29.14 -20.51 30.60
CA LEU A 71 -28.74 -21.65 29.75
C LEU A 71 -28.12 -22.78 30.58
N LYS A 72 -27.17 -22.46 31.47
CA LYS A 72 -26.56 -23.44 32.39
C LYS A 72 -27.58 -24.07 33.32
N GLN A 73 -28.56 -23.31 33.81
CA GLN A 73 -29.59 -23.83 34.70
C GLN A 73 -30.50 -24.83 33.99
N ILE A 74 -30.87 -24.58 32.73
CA ILE A 74 -31.65 -25.52 31.91
C ILE A 74 -30.84 -26.80 31.64
N CYS A 75 -29.58 -26.65 31.23
CA CYS A 75 -28.69 -27.79 30.96
C CYS A 75 -28.44 -28.66 32.20
N LYS A 76 -28.49 -28.09 33.42
CA LYS A 76 -28.29 -28.84 34.66
C LYS A 76 -29.44 -29.80 34.98
N GLN A 77 -30.63 -29.61 34.40
CA GLN A 77 -31.83 -30.36 34.77
C GLN A 77 -31.78 -31.82 34.29
N THR A 78 -31.36 -32.05 33.04
CA THR A 78 -31.32 -33.38 32.42
C THR A 78 -30.19 -33.46 31.41
N ASP A 79 -29.66 -34.67 31.18
CA ASP A 79 -28.65 -34.90 30.13
C ASP A 79 -29.23 -34.69 28.72
N VAL A 80 -30.54 -34.92 28.53
CA VAL A 80 -31.25 -34.63 27.27
C VAL A 80 -31.16 -33.15 26.89
N ASN A 81 -31.28 -32.24 27.88
CA ASN A 81 -31.12 -30.80 27.63
C ASN A 81 -29.67 -30.46 27.24
N VAL A 82 -28.68 -31.17 27.81
CA VAL A 82 -27.27 -31.00 27.46
C VAL A 82 -27.02 -31.45 26.02
N GLU A 83 -27.56 -32.60 25.63
CA GLU A 83 -27.44 -33.13 24.27
C GLU A 83 -28.11 -32.20 23.25
N TYR A 84 -29.32 -31.71 23.56
CA TYR A 84 -29.98 -30.73 22.69
C TYR A 84 -29.19 -29.41 22.58
N CYS A 85 -28.69 -28.89 23.70
CA CYS A 85 -27.82 -27.71 23.70
C CYS A 85 -26.57 -27.93 22.84
N TYR A 86 -25.93 -29.10 22.98
CA TYR A 86 -24.77 -29.47 22.20
C TYR A 86 -25.07 -29.44 20.70
N ARG A 87 -26.17 -30.04 20.24
CA ARG A 87 -26.60 -29.99 18.83
C ARG A 87 -26.78 -28.55 18.34
N LEU A 88 -27.38 -27.68 19.15
CA LEU A 88 -27.53 -26.26 18.81
C LEU A 88 -26.18 -25.55 18.67
N LEU A 89 -25.22 -25.83 19.56
CA LEU A 89 -23.88 -25.23 19.50
C LEU A 89 -23.11 -25.71 18.27
N ILE A 90 -23.19 -26.98 17.92
CA ILE A 90 -22.60 -27.51 16.68
C ILE A 90 -23.19 -26.80 15.45
N ALA A 91 -24.51 -26.60 15.42
CA ALA A 91 -25.16 -25.85 14.34
C ALA A 91 -24.73 -24.36 14.26
N GLN A 92 -24.33 -23.75 15.39
CA GLN A 92 -23.75 -22.40 15.39
C GLN A 92 -22.29 -22.40 14.90
N LEU A 93 -21.50 -23.43 15.23
CA LEU A 93 -20.14 -23.59 14.69
C LEU A 93 -20.12 -23.74 13.17
N ASP A 94 -21.16 -24.33 12.59
CA ASP A 94 -21.30 -24.46 11.14
C ASP A 94 -21.53 -23.13 10.40
N LYS A 95 -21.97 -22.09 11.10
CA LYS A 95 -22.14 -20.78 10.48
C LYS A 95 -20.79 -20.24 10.00
N TYR A 96 -20.78 -19.69 8.79
CA TYR A 96 -19.59 -19.09 8.18
C TYR A 96 -19.38 -17.66 8.72
N HIS A 97 -19.15 -17.54 10.03
CA HIS A 97 -18.96 -16.25 10.70
C HIS A 97 -18.12 -16.39 11.96
N SER A 98 -16.97 -15.69 12.05
CA SER A 98 -16.04 -15.88 13.16
C SER A 98 -16.56 -15.38 14.51
N GLU A 99 -17.40 -14.34 14.55
CA GLU A 99 -18.00 -13.87 15.81
C GLU A 99 -18.97 -14.90 16.41
N ILE A 100 -19.80 -15.54 15.56
CA ILE A 100 -20.74 -16.57 16.01
C ILE A 100 -19.97 -17.76 16.57
N ARG A 101 -18.94 -18.22 15.84
CA ARG A 101 -18.07 -19.29 16.31
C ARG A 101 -17.37 -18.93 17.62
N TYR A 102 -16.86 -17.71 17.75
CA TYR A 102 -16.21 -17.24 18.97
C TYR A 102 -17.14 -17.26 20.18
N SER A 103 -18.33 -16.66 20.07
CA SER A 103 -19.33 -16.70 21.14
C SER A 103 -19.76 -18.13 21.48
N THR A 104 -19.83 -19.01 20.47
CA THR A 104 -20.15 -20.42 20.67
C THR A 104 -19.05 -21.14 21.46
N VAL A 105 -17.77 -20.93 21.14
CA VAL A 105 -16.65 -21.51 21.91
C VAL A 105 -16.64 -20.99 23.37
N GLN A 106 -17.03 -19.74 23.62
CA GLN A 106 -17.19 -19.23 24.99
C GLN A 106 -18.28 -20.01 25.77
N ILE A 107 -19.39 -20.38 25.13
CA ILE A 107 -20.45 -21.20 25.76
C ILE A 107 -19.92 -22.62 25.99
N ILE A 108 -19.24 -23.19 25.00
CA ILE A 108 -18.61 -24.52 25.08
C ILE A 108 -17.66 -24.57 26.28
N ASP A 109 -16.80 -23.57 26.48
CA ASP A 109 -15.89 -23.52 27.63
C ASP A 109 -16.65 -23.53 28.97
N GLN A 110 -17.76 -22.80 29.08
CA GLN A 110 -18.58 -22.79 30.29
C GLN A 110 -19.19 -24.16 30.60
N LEU A 111 -19.73 -24.85 29.57
CA LEU A 111 -20.36 -26.16 29.73
C LEU A 111 -19.33 -27.27 29.95
N PHE A 112 -18.21 -27.25 29.22
CA PHE A 112 -17.12 -28.21 29.36
C PHE A 112 -16.56 -28.24 30.78
N ASN A 113 -16.41 -27.08 31.43
CA ASN A 113 -15.93 -27.00 32.80
C ASN A 113 -16.95 -27.49 33.86
N ARG A 114 -18.24 -27.69 33.51
CA ARG A 114 -19.31 -27.94 34.49
C ARG A 114 -20.06 -29.26 34.29
N SER A 115 -20.09 -29.82 33.09
CA SER A 115 -20.84 -31.05 32.77
C SER A 115 -19.91 -32.16 32.30
N HIS A 116 -20.02 -33.36 32.89
CA HIS A 116 -19.32 -34.56 32.41
C HIS A 116 -19.91 -35.09 31.10
N HIS A 117 -21.25 -35.14 31.01
CA HIS A 117 -21.93 -35.59 29.81
C HIS A 117 -21.55 -34.73 28.59
N PHE A 118 -21.53 -33.39 28.75
CA PHE A 118 -21.09 -32.47 27.69
C PHE A 118 -19.65 -32.71 27.24
N ARG A 119 -18.73 -32.99 28.19
CA ARG A 119 -17.33 -33.29 27.86
C ARG A 119 -17.21 -34.53 26.99
N THR A 120 -18.00 -35.56 27.28
CA THR A 120 -18.01 -36.80 26.50
C THR A 120 -18.47 -36.52 25.07
N LEU A 121 -19.61 -35.84 24.90
CA LEU A 121 -20.13 -35.43 23.59
C LEU A 121 -19.11 -34.61 22.77
N LEU A 122 -18.52 -33.57 23.37
CA LEU A 122 -17.57 -32.72 22.65
C LEU A 122 -16.28 -33.47 22.28
N LEU A 123 -15.83 -34.38 23.14
CA LEU A 123 -14.61 -35.13 22.88
C LEU A 123 -14.80 -36.16 21.76
N ASP A 124 -15.98 -36.76 21.64
CA ASP A 124 -16.31 -37.65 20.53
C ASP A 124 -16.18 -36.92 19.17
N ASP A 125 -16.54 -35.63 19.12
CA ASP A 125 -16.39 -34.77 17.93
C ASP A 125 -15.20 -33.78 18.04
N PHE A 126 -14.16 -34.08 18.80
CA PHE A 126 -13.13 -33.07 19.10
C PHE A 126 -12.41 -32.53 17.86
N ASN A 127 -12.18 -33.38 16.87
CA ASN A 127 -11.57 -32.99 15.59
C ASN A 127 -12.43 -31.97 14.83
N TYR A 128 -13.75 -32.07 14.95
CA TYR A 128 -14.68 -31.14 14.33
C TYR A 128 -14.55 -29.74 14.95
N LEU A 129 -14.43 -29.65 16.28
CA LEU A 129 -14.16 -28.39 16.98
C LEU A 129 -12.83 -27.77 16.52
N ILE A 130 -11.77 -28.59 16.45
CA ILE A 130 -10.43 -28.14 16.01
C ILE A 130 -10.51 -27.54 14.61
N ASP A 131 -11.12 -28.26 13.66
CA ASP A 131 -11.21 -27.81 12.27
C ASP A 131 -12.00 -26.50 12.13
N LYS A 132 -13.15 -26.39 12.82
CA LYS A 132 -14.01 -25.19 12.72
C LYS A 132 -13.45 -23.95 13.41
N CYS A 133 -12.57 -24.10 14.41
CA CYS A 133 -12.16 -23.00 15.29
C CYS A 133 -10.67 -22.66 15.25
N LEU A 134 -9.79 -23.57 14.81
CA LEU A 134 -8.35 -23.30 14.72
C LEU A 134 -7.86 -23.01 13.29
N GLY A 135 -8.62 -23.38 12.26
CA GLY A 135 -8.27 -23.11 10.85
C GLY A 135 -6.90 -23.67 10.47
N LEU A 136 -6.60 -24.90 10.92
CA LEU A 136 -5.30 -25.55 10.71
C LEU A 136 -5.09 -26.02 9.26
N ASN A 137 -6.18 -26.15 8.49
CA ASN A 137 -6.17 -26.59 7.11
C ASN A 137 -6.15 -25.39 6.15
N VAL A 138 -5.31 -25.46 5.12
CA VAL A 138 -5.17 -24.39 4.10
C VAL A 138 -6.49 -24.18 3.36
N ASP A 139 -7.24 -25.26 3.12
CA ASP A 139 -8.52 -25.23 2.42
C ASP A 139 -9.70 -24.78 3.32
N ASN A 140 -9.51 -24.76 4.64
CA ASN A 140 -10.56 -24.42 5.60
C ASN A 140 -10.09 -23.27 6.52
N GLN A 141 -9.81 -22.13 5.90
CA GLN A 141 -9.48 -20.92 6.63
C GLN A 141 -10.68 -20.45 7.47
N LEU A 142 -10.38 -19.80 8.60
CA LEU A 142 -11.42 -19.27 9.46
C LEU A 142 -12.25 -18.20 8.71
N PRO A 143 -13.58 -18.17 8.92
CA PRO A 143 -14.46 -17.25 8.22
C PRO A 143 -14.17 -15.78 8.59
N PRO A 144 -14.67 -14.82 7.82
CA PRO A 144 -14.62 -13.42 8.22
C PRO A 144 -15.48 -13.18 9.50
N PRO A 145 -15.19 -12.11 10.28
CA PRO A 145 -14.12 -11.13 10.11
C PRO A 145 -12.74 -11.60 10.63
N ASN A 146 -11.67 -11.26 9.91
CA ASN A 146 -10.30 -11.75 10.17
C ASN A 146 -9.75 -11.41 11.57
N GLN A 147 -10.13 -10.25 12.12
CA GLN A 147 -9.72 -9.87 13.47
C GLN A 147 -10.31 -10.82 14.52
N THR A 148 -11.60 -11.13 14.41
CA THR A 148 -12.26 -12.08 15.29
C THR A 148 -11.82 -13.50 15.03
N ALA A 149 -11.48 -13.86 13.79
CA ALA A 149 -10.89 -15.16 13.47
C ALA A 149 -9.58 -15.41 14.25
N LYS A 150 -8.71 -14.40 14.37
CA LYS A 150 -7.49 -14.50 15.20
C LYS A 150 -7.83 -14.71 16.68
N LEU A 151 -8.76 -13.91 17.22
CA LEU A 151 -9.22 -14.04 18.60
C LEU A 151 -9.85 -15.42 18.87
N LEU A 152 -10.65 -15.94 17.93
CA LEU A 152 -11.22 -17.27 17.97
C LEU A 152 -10.14 -18.35 18.06
N LYS A 153 -9.13 -18.27 17.20
CA LYS A 153 -8.01 -19.21 17.20
C LYS A 153 -7.27 -19.20 18.55
N GLN A 154 -6.90 -18.01 19.02
CA GLN A 154 -6.19 -17.81 20.29
C GLN A 154 -6.99 -18.30 21.50
N PHE A 155 -8.28 -17.95 21.56
CA PHE A 155 -9.16 -18.33 22.65
C PHE A 155 -9.40 -19.84 22.68
N THR A 156 -9.66 -20.45 21.51
CA THR A 156 -9.84 -21.90 21.40
C THR A 156 -8.59 -22.65 21.85
N ALA A 157 -7.40 -22.23 21.40
CA ALA A 157 -6.13 -22.82 21.82
C ALA A 157 -5.94 -22.72 23.35
N THR A 158 -6.28 -21.57 23.93
CA THR A 158 -6.22 -21.34 25.38
C THR A 158 -7.18 -22.24 26.14
N CYS A 159 -8.41 -22.41 25.66
CA CYS A 159 -9.40 -23.32 26.24
C CYS A 159 -8.89 -24.76 26.22
N ILE A 160 -8.40 -25.25 25.08
CA ILE A 160 -7.87 -26.61 24.94
C ILE A 160 -6.72 -26.85 25.93
N LYS A 161 -5.77 -25.92 26.06
CA LYS A 161 -4.67 -26.00 27.04
C LYS A 161 -5.21 -26.11 28.48
N LYS A 162 -6.15 -25.23 28.86
CA LYS A 162 -6.78 -25.26 30.20
C LYS A 162 -7.57 -26.53 30.47
N TRP A 163 -8.26 -27.05 29.46
CA TRP A 163 -9.01 -28.31 29.57
C TRP A 163 -8.06 -29.49 29.75
N HIS A 164 -6.95 -29.52 28.99
CA HIS A 164 -5.91 -30.54 29.12
C HIS A 164 -5.28 -30.52 30.52
N GLU A 165 -4.91 -29.35 31.05
CA GLU A 165 -4.35 -29.21 32.40
C GLU A 165 -5.29 -29.74 33.49
N LYS A 166 -6.61 -29.51 33.34
CA LYS A 166 -7.61 -29.94 34.33
C LYS A 166 -8.06 -31.39 34.19
N PHE A 167 -8.16 -31.88 32.96
CA PHE A 167 -8.89 -33.10 32.65
C PHE A 167 -8.11 -34.08 31.76
N GLY A 168 -6.90 -33.75 31.31
CA GLY A 168 -6.12 -34.58 30.40
C GLY A 168 -5.80 -35.97 30.95
N THR A 169 -5.60 -36.09 32.27
CA THR A 169 -5.40 -37.40 32.92
C THR A 169 -6.65 -38.28 32.89
N THR A 170 -7.85 -37.67 32.92
CA THR A 170 -9.13 -38.38 32.87
C THR A 170 -9.50 -38.76 31.44
N TYR A 171 -9.30 -37.86 30.48
CA TYR A 171 -9.73 -38.08 29.10
C TYR A 171 -8.51 -38.27 28.19
N LYS A 172 -8.19 -39.53 27.90
CA LYS A 172 -7.08 -39.91 27.02
C LYS A 172 -7.16 -39.25 25.64
N LEU A 173 -8.37 -39.11 25.09
CA LEU A 173 -8.57 -38.47 23.79
C LEU A 173 -8.16 -36.99 23.81
N LEU A 174 -8.44 -36.27 24.90
CA LEU A 174 -8.00 -34.89 25.08
C LEU A 174 -6.47 -34.79 25.21
N ASP A 175 -5.85 -35.71 25.96
CA ASP A 175 -4.39 -35.78 26.10
C ASP A 175 -3.69 -36.07 24.77
N ILE A 176 -4.12 -37.11 24.05
CA ILE A 176 -3.57 -37.45 22.73
C ILE A 176 -3.76 -36.28 21.76
N SER A 177 -4.94 -35.68 21.72
CA SER A 177 -5.23 -34.57 20.79
C SER A 177 -4.41 -33.33 21.12
N TYR A 178 -4.25 -32.98 22.40
CA TYR A 178 -3.41 -31.86 22.82
C TYR A 178 -1.94 -32.11 22.46
N ASN A 179 -1.42 -33.29 22.78
CA ASN A 179 -0.04 -33.66 22.43
C ASN A 179 0.17 -33.68 20.91
N TYR A 180 -0.82 -34.12 20.13
CA TYR A 180 -0.78 -34.03 18.67
C TYR A 180 -0.71 -32.58 18.20
N LEU A 181 -1.59 -31.70 18.68
CA LEU A 181 -1.59 -30.28 18.33
C LEU A 181 -0.26 -29.59 18.68
N LYS A 182 0.31 -29.94 19.84
CA LYS A 182 1.58 -29.40 20.34
C LYS A 182 2.79 -29.92 19.55
N ASN A 183 2.84 -31.21 19.25
CA ASN A 183 4.03 -31.87 18.70
C ASN A 183 4.04 -31.88 17.16
N CYS A 184 2.88 -31.92 16.50
CA CYS A 184 2.79 -32.01 15.04
C CYS A 184 2.86 -30.65 14.31
N LYS A 185 3.44 -29.61 14.92
CA LYS A 185 3.72 -28.29 14.29
C LYS A 185 2.49 -27.59 13.68
N PHE A 186 1.28 -27.85 14.18
CA PHE A 186 0.08 -27.14 13.73
C PHE A 186 -0.23 -25.91 14.58
N LEU A 187 0.21 -25.88 15.85
CA LEU A 187 -0.17 -24.82 16.78
C LEU A 187 0.89 -24.59 17.86
N ASN A 188 1.46 -23.38 17.91
CA ASN A 188 2.27 -22.92 19.02
C ASN A 188 1.31 -22.36 20.08
N PHE A 189 1.11 -23.09 21.18
CA PHE A 189 0.19 -22.67 22.26
C PHE A 189 0.68 -21.43 23.02
N ASP A 190 1.96 -21.07 22.90
CA ASP A 190 2.53 -19.86 23.52
C ASP A 190 2.51 -18.67 22.55
N ASN A 191 2.48 -18.92 21.22
CA ASN A 191 2.29 -17.90 20.19
C ASN A 191 1.42 -18.41 19.03
N VAL A 192 0.10 -18.38 19.21
CA VAL A 192 -0.90 -19.01 18.33
C VAL A 192 -0.99 -18.37 16.93
N ASP A 193 -0.56 -17.10 16.81
CA ASP A 193 -0.57 -16.34 15.56
C ASP A 193 0.65 -16.63 14.68
N GLU A 194 1.66 -17.31 15.21
CA GLU A 194 2.84 -17.67 14.43
C GLU A 194 2.43 -18.64 13.32
N PRO A 195 2.67 -18.31 12.03
CA PRO A 195 2.43 -19.24 10.95
C PRO A 195 3.45 -20.39 11.08
N ILE A 196 2.97 -21.64 11.11
CA ILE A 196 3.84 -22.80 11.33
C ILE A 196 3.83 -23.70 10.10
N GLY A 197 5.03 -24.14 9.71
CA GLY A 197 5.28 -25.18 8.73
C GLY A 197 4.79 -24.81 7.32
N ILE A 198 3.61 -25.30 6.97
CA ILE A 198 3.04 -25.23 5.61
C ILE A 198 2.60 -23.81 5.27
N THR A 199 1.96 -23.11 6.20
CA THR A 199 1.54 -21.71 6.00
C THR A 199 2.73 -20.75 5.94
N ALA A 200 3.75 -21.00 6.75
CA ALA A 200 5.02 -20.26 6.72
C ALA A 200 5.82 -20.49 5.43
N GLN A 201 5.72 -21.68 4.84
CA GLN A 201 6.37 -21.97 3.56
C GLN A 201 5.64 -21.29 2.40
N LEU A 202 4.30 -21.38 2.34
CA LEU A 202 3.52 -20.68 1.33
C LEU A 202 3.70 -19.15 1.40
N GLN A 203 3.75 -18.58 2.61
CA GLN A 203 4.04 -17.16 2.79
C GLN A 203 5.46 -16.80 2.35
N ARG A 204 6.44 -17.66 2.59
CA ARG A 204 7.81 -17.47 2.08
C ARG A 204 7.83 -17.49 0.56
N GLU A 205 7.19 -18.47 -0.07
CA GLU A 205 7.09 -18.56 -1.53
C GLU A 205 6.39 -17.34 -2.14
N GLN A 206 5.30 -16.86 -1.53
CA GLN A 206 4.60 -15.64 -1.97
C GLN A 206 5.48 -14.39 -1.81
N ASN A 207 6.19 -14.26 -0.69
CA ASN A 207 7.10 -13.15 -0.46
C ASN A 207 8.28 -13.20 -1.43
N GLU A 208 8.88 -14.37 -1.64
CA GLU A 208 9.95 -14.58 -2.62
C GLU A 208 9.48 -14.24 -4.04
N ALA A 209 8.30 -14.70 -4.45
CA ALA A 209 7.73 -14.34 -5.75
C ALA A 209 7.47 -12.84 -5.88
N HIS A 210 7.02 -12.18 -4.80
CA HIS A 210 6.86 -10.73 -4.78
C HIS A 210 8.21 -10.02 -4.94
N GLN A 211 9.23 -10.46 -4.21
CA GLN A 211 10.57 -9.89 -4.29
C GLN A 211 11.19 -10.09 -5.68
N ILE A 212 11.08 -11.29 -6.27
CA ILE A 212 11.54 -11.57 -7.63
C ILE A 212 10.86 -10.61 -8.62
N ARG A 213 9.54 -10.43 -8.52
CA ARG A 213 8.79 -9.51 -9.39
C ARG A 213 9.23 -8.05 -9.22
N LEU A 214 9.56 -7.65 -7.99
CA LEU A 214 10.04 -6.31 -7.70
C LEU A 214 11.44 -6.08 -8.27
N THR A 215 12.35 -7.03 -8.09
CA THR A 215 13.71 -7.01 -8.65
C THR A 215 13.68 -6.98 -10.17
N GLN A 216 12.82 -7.80 -10.81
CA GLN A 216 12.65 -7.78 -12.27
C GLN A 216 12.17 -6.41 -12.78
N LYS A 217 11.19 -5.79 -12.09
CA LYS A 217 10.73 -4.44 -12.45
C LYS A 217 11.84 -3.41 -12.34
N LEU A 218 12.68 -3.52 -11.30
CA LEU A 218 13.84 -2.63 -11.13
C LEU A 218 14.85 -2.82 -12.27
N GLN A 219 15.20 -4.07 -12.57
CA GLN A 219 16.17 -4.39 -13.61
C GLN A 219 15.69 -3.90 -14.98
N ASN A 220 14.43 -4.12 -15.31
CA ASN A 220 13.84 -3.65 -16.57
C ASN A 220 13.87 -2.11 -16.65
N ALA A 221 13.46 -1.42 -15.59
CA ALA A 221 13.49 0.05 -15.56
C ALA A 221 14.92 0.61 -15.65
N ALA A 222 15.91 -0.05 -15.03
CA ALA A 222 17.32 0.35 -15.13
C ALA A 222 17.89 0.12 -16.53
N GLN A 223 17.51 -0.99 -17.17
CA GLN A 223 17.90 -1.29 -18.55
C GLN A 223 17.28 -0.29 -19.53
N GLU A 224 15.97 -0.02 -19.43
CA GLU A 224 15.28 0.97 -20.26
C GLU A 224 15.91 2.37 -20.11
N LEU A 225 16.25 2.78 -18.88
CA LEU A 225 16.94 4.04 -18.64
C LEU A 225 18.28 4.11 -19.39
N ASN A 226 19.09 3.05 -19.32
CA ASN A 226 20.40 3.01 -19.96
C ASN A 226 20.29 3.00 -21.50
N GLU A 227 19.35 2.22 -22.06
CA GLU A 227 19.11 2.14 -23.50
C GLU A 227 18.63 3.47 -24.08
N THR A 228 17.72 4.14 -23.39
CA THR A 228 17.15 5.43 -23.83
C THR A 228 18.06 6.61 -23.52
N SER A 229 19.05 6.47 -22.63
CA SER A 229 19.92 7.57 -22.22
C SER A 229 20.69 8.17 -23.40
N ASN A 230 21.24 7.31 -24.28
CA ASN A 230 22.00 7.78 -25.45
C ASN A 230 21.11 8.53 -26.44
N GLU A 231 19.88 8.05 -26.63
CA GLU A 231 18.88 8.71 -27.48
C GLU A 231 18.51 10.08 -26.92
N ILE A 232 18.29 10.18 -25.61
CA ILE A 232 17.99 11.46 -24.93
C ILE A 232 19.15 12.44 -25.06
N TYR A 233 20.39 12.00 -24.85
CA TYR A 233 21.57 12.86 -25.05
C TYR A 233 21.68 13.32 -26.51
N SER A 234 21.42 12.45 -27.49
CA SER A 234 21.39 12.87 -28.89
C SER A 234 20.32 13.93 -29.17
N TYR A 235 19.14 13.83 -28.55
CA TYR A 235 18.11 14.86 -28.68
C TYR A 235 18.51 16.18 -28.03
N ILE A 236 19.21 16.13 -26.88
CA ILE A 236 19.79 17.31 -26.24
C ILE A 236 20.84 17.96 -27.16
N ASP A 237 21.78 17.18 -27.69
CA ASP A 237 22.81 17.67 -28.61
C ASP A 237 22.19 18.28 -29.88
N GLN A 238 21.17 17.64 -30.44
CA GLN A 238 20.44 18.18 -31.60
C GLN A 238 19.74 19.51 -31.27
N ALA A 239 19.14 19.62 -30.09
CA ALA A 239 18.50 20.85 -29.65
C ALA A 239 19.54 21.96 -29.39
N GLU A 240 20.69 21.64 -28.79
CA GLU A 240 21.81 22.57 -28.60
C GLU A 240 22.40 23.03 -29.94
N ASN A 241 22.56 22.13 -30.90
CA ASN A 241 23.00 22.47 -32.25
C ASN A 241 22.00 23.39 -32.97
N CYS A 242 20.69 23.10 -32.88
CA CYS A 242 19.67 23.99 -33.40
C CYS A 242 19.74 25.37 -32.73
N LEU A 243 19.96 25.42 -31.42
CA LEU A 243 20.12 26.66 -30.67
C LEU A 243 21.35 27.45 -31.14
N ASN A 244 22.50 26.79 -31.29
CA ASN A 244 23.74 27.42 -31.76
C ASN A 244 23.58 28.01 -33.16
N LEU A 245 22.90 27.32 -34.08
CA LEU A 245 22.60 27.86 -35.42
C LEU A 245 21.72 29.11 -35.37
N LEU A 246 20.77 29.17 -34.43
CA LEU A 246 19.86 30.31 -34.27
C LEU A 246 20.52 31.50 -33.56
N VAL A 247 21.45 31.23 -32.63
CA VAL A 247 22.13 32.27 -31.83
C VAL A 247 23.36 32.84 -32.55
N SER A 248 24.19 32.00 -33.19
CA SER A 248 25.38 32.46 -33.92
C SER A 248 25.09 33.31 -35.17
N ASN A 249 23.83 33.32 -35.65
CA ASN A 249 23.41 34.17 -36.75
C ASN A 249 23.07 35.62 -36.33
N ASN A 250 22.86 35.88 -35.03
CA ASN A 250 22.52 37.22 -34.54
C ASN A 250 23.73 38.15 -34.32
N ASP A 251 24.97 37.62 -34.30
CA ASP A 251 26.19 38.41 -34.10
C ASP A 251 26.69 39.13 -35.38
N LYS A 252 26.07 38.89 -36.54
CA LYS A 252 26.43 39.54 -37.82
C LYS A 252 25.65 40.83 -38.09
N ILE A 253 25.26 41.58 -37.06
CA ILE A 253 24.66 42.90 -37.25
C ILE A 253 25.78 43.88 -37.65
N SER A 254 25.71 44.33 -38.90
CA SER A 254 26.66 45.20 -39.57
C SER A 254 26.79 46.55 -38.86
N ILE A 255 27.98 46.86 -38.35
CA ILE A 255 28.34 48.21 -37.87
C ILE A 255 28.57 49.10 -39.11
N PRO A 256 27.85 50.22 -39.30
CA PRO A 256 28.14 51.14 -40.39
C PRO A 256 29.46 51.86 -40.10
N ARG A 257 30.45 51.62 -40.95
CA ARG A 257 31.78 52.22 -40.89
C ARG A 257 31.72 53.63 -41.50
N THR A 258 31.63 54.66 -40.66
CA THR A 258 31.80 56.05 -41.10
C THR A 258 33.29 56.35 -41.21
N THR A 259 33.73 56.64 -42.43
CA THR A 259 35.09 57.03 -42.80
C THR A 259 35.44 58.43 -42.30
N ALA A 260 36.55 58.56 -41.58
CA ALA A 260 37.37 59.77 -41.58
C ALA A 260 38.84 59.36 -41.68
N THR A 261 39.34 59.45 -42.90
CA THR A 261 40.74 59.32 -43.31
C THR A 261 41.55 60.50 -42.75
N THR A 262 42.70 60.24 -42.14
CA THR A 262 43.95 60.93 -42.46
C THR A 262 45.12 59.99 -42.20
N THR A 263 45.64 59.49 -43.31
CA THR A 263 46.97 58.93 -43.58
C THR A 263 48.11 59.54 -42.77
N THR A 264 49.04 58.69 -42.30
CA THR A 264 50.38 58.59 -42.92
C THR A 264 51.04 57.28 -42.50
N GLU A 265 51.41 56.52 -43.52
CA GLU A 265 52.25 55.32 -43.50
C GLU A 265 53.72 55.69 -43.24
N ILE A 266 54.49 54.69 -42.84
CA ILE A 266 55.91 54.34 -43.08
C ILE A 266 56.24 53.39 -41.93
N ASP A 267 56.10 52.06 -42.05
CA ASP A 267 56.84 51.10 -42.89
C ASP A 267 58.27 50.83 -42.39
N ASP A 268 58.66 49.58 -42.62
CA ASP A 268 59.98 48.96 -42.49
C ASP A 268 60.36 48.20 -41.20
N ASN A 269 60.02 46.91 -41.25
CA ASN A 269 60.96 45.79 -41.36
C ASN A 269 62.34 45.92 -40.67
N LYS A 270 62.62 44.99 -39.75
CA LYS A 270 63.67 43.95 -39.84
C LYS A 270 63.75 43.22 -38.49
N ASN A 271 63.54 41.90 -38.45
CA ASN A 271 64.47 40.81 -38.79
C ASN A 271 65.53 40.59 -37.72
N ASP A 272 65.61 39.30 -37.35
CA ASP A 272 66.78 38.57 -36.87
C ASP A 272 67.22 38.93 -35.44
N ASP A 273 67.70 38.05 -34.60
CA ASP A 273 67.86 36.59 -34.51
C ASP A 273 68.54 36.42 -33.13
N ASP A 274 68.52 35.20 -32.58
CA ASP A 274 69.44 34.71 -31.54
C ASP A 274 69.29 35.35 -30.14
N ASP A 275 69.54 34.68 -29.03
CA ASP A 275 69.58 33.28 -28.60
C ASP A 275 69.78 33.41 -27.06
N ASP A 276 69.44 32.34 -26.35
CA ASP A 276 69.97 31.96 -25.04
C ASP A 276 69.53 32.73 -23.77
N ASP A 277 68.77 31.97 -22.97
CA ASP A 277 69.06 31.59 -21.58
C ASP A 277 69.32 32.70 -20.55
N ASP A 278 68.38 32.90 -19.62
CA ASP A 278 68.43 32.24 -18.31
C ASP A 278 67.31 32.77 -17.39
N ASP A 279 66.91 31.89 -16.49
CA ASP A 279 65.88 32.01 -15.45
C ASP A 279 65.98 33.28 -14.59
N ASP A 280 64.85 33.88 -14.23
CA ASP A 280 64.42 34.05 -12.83
C ASP A 280 63.07 34.81 -12.73
N ASP A 281 62.25 34.36 -11.79
CA ASP A 281 60.93 34.88 -11.42
C ASP A 281 60.95 36.35 -10.91
N ASP A 282 59.77 36.99 -11.06
CA ASP A 282 59.23 38.14 -10.32
C ASP A 282 59.35 39.57 -10.92
N ASP A 283 58.18 40.05 -11.38
CA ASP A 283 57.65 41.42 -11.23
C ASP A 283 58.48 42.62 -11.75
N ASP A 284 58.65 42.72 -13.07
CA ASP A 284 59.06 43.97 -13.73
C ASP A 284 57.86 44.90 -14.05
N PHE A 285 57.66 45.81 -13.11
CA PHE A 285 57.02 47.12 -13.25
C PHE A 285 57.49 47.83 -14.53
N ILE A 286 56.60 47.95 -15.53
CA ILE A 286 56.87 48.75 -16.74
C ILE A 286 56.91 50.24 -16.34
N ASP A 287 58.12 50.78 -16.28
CA ASP A 287 58.38 52.23 -16.25
C ASP A 287 57.95 52.86 -17.58
N VAL A 288 56.71 53.37 -17.62
CA VAL A 288 56.24 54.22 -18.72
C VAL A 288 56.92 55.59 -18.60
N PRO A 289 57.61 56.09 -19.64
CA PRO A 289 58.35 57.34 -19.58
C PRO A 289 57.43 58.53 -19.26
N LEU A 290 57.73 59.22 -18.15
CA LEU A 290 57.05 60.46 -17.77
C LEU A 290 57.47 61.60 -18.73
N VAL A 291 56.84 61.69 -19.90
CA VAL A 291 56.92 62.90 -20.73
C VAL A 291 56.09 63.99 -20.06
N SER A 292 56.80 64.91 -19.40
CA SER A 292 56.22 66.10 -18.81
C SER A 292 55.88 67.11 -19.91
N THR A 293 54.67 67.02 -20.44
CA THR A 293 54.04 68.11 -21.20
C THR A 293 52.89 68.68 -20.38
N LYS A 294 53.13 69.89 -19.87
CA LYS A 294 52.14 70.71 -19.18
C LYS A 294 50.85 70.80 -20.00
N ASN A 295 49.74 70.55 -19.30
CA ASN A 295 48.36 70.86 -19.68
C ASN A 295 47.72 69.88 -20.68
N ASN A 296 47.16 68.78 -20.17
CA ASN A 296 45.81 68.31 -20.49
C ASN A 296 45.49 67.03 -19.72
N ASP A 297 45.35 67.15 -18.40
CA ASP A 297 44.95 66.02 -17.54
C ASP A 297 43.59 65.44 -17.97
N GLN A 298 42.76 66.23 -18.67
CA GLN A 298 41.48 65.79 -19.25
C GLN A 298 41.63 64.80 -20.42
N GLU A 299 42.67 64.93 -21.24
CA GLU A 299 42.89 64.09 -22.43
C GLU A 299 43.43 62.72 -22.03
N LEU A 300 44.33 62.69 -21.05
CA LEU A 300 44.87 61.47 -20.46
C LEU A 300 43.79 60.69 -19.68
N LEU A 301 42.91 61.41 -18.97
CA LEU A 301 41.73 60.80 -18.35
C LEU A 301 40.70 60.29 -19.38
N GLN A 302 40.58 60.92 -20.55
CA GLN A 302 39.68 60.48 -21.62
C GLN A 302 40.18 59.21 -22.33
N VAL A 303 41.49 59.10 -22.56
CA VAL A 303 42.14 57.90 -23.13
C VAL A 303 42.05 56.70 -22.19
N LEU A 304 42.13 56.91 -20.87
CA LEU A 304 42.00 55.86 -19.85
C LEU A 304 40.55 55.58 -19.42
N GLY A 305 39.54 56.23 -20.02
CA GLY A 305 38.13 56.05 -19.69
C GLY A 305 37.69 56.63 -18.32
N LEU A 306 38.54 57.44 -17.70
CA LEU A 306 38.36 58.03 -16.35
C LEU A 306 37.95 59.52 -16.36
N GLY A 307 37.84 60.15 -17.54
CA GLY A 307 37.51 61.58 -17.72
C GLY A 307 36.09 61.97 -17.29
N THR A 308 35.24 60.99 -17.00
CA THR A 308 33.89 61.18 -16.45
C THR A 308 33.81 60.71 -15.00
N ALA A 309 34.73 61.18 -14.17
CA ALA A 309 34.67 60.98 -12.73
C ALA A 309 33.41 61.67 -12.13
N GLY A 310 32.35 60.88 -11.95
CA GLY A 310 31.22 61.25 -11.09
C GLY A 310 29.84 61.44 -11.74
N LYS A 311 29.65 61.16 -13.03
CA LYS A 311 28.32 61.31 -13.68
C LYS A 311 27.79 60.11 -14.47
N LEU A 312 28.51 59.00 -14.53
CA LEU A 312 28.01 57.76 -15.11
C LEU A 312 27.87 56.71 -14.00
N THR A 313 26.69 56.68 -13.37
CA THR A 313 26.28 55.52 -12.60
C THR A 313 25.79 54.48 -13.60
N ILE A 314 26.60 53.45 -13.88
CA ILE A 314 26.13 52.30 -14.64
C ILE A 314 25.30 51.45 -13.68
N THR A 315 24.00 51.74 -13.64
CA THR A 315 23.05 50.94 -12.87
C THR A 315 22.54 49.81 -13.76
N ILE A 316 23.09 48.62 -13.60
CA ILE A 316 22.58 47.43 -14.29
C ILE A 316 21.40 46.91 -13.48
N ASN A 317 20.20 47.28 -13.91
CA ASN A 317 18.97 46.79 -13.31
C ASN A 317 18.64 45.41 -13.88
N VAL A 318 18.99 44.35 -13.14
CA VAL A 318 18.75 42.96 -13.55
C VAL A 318 17.24 42.63 -13.67
N ASN A 319 16.37 43.48 -13.12
CA ASN A 319 14.91 43.35 -13.23
C ASN A 319 14.29 44.11 -14.43
N ASP A 320 15.05 44.97 -15.12
CA ASP A 320 14.61 45.52 -16.40
C ASP A 320 14.79 44.43 -17.47
N ARG A 321 13.71 43.69 -17.74
CA ARG A 321 13.65 42.88 -18.97
C ARG A 321 13.90 43.82 -20.15
N PRO A 322 14.88 43.57 -21.04
CA PRO A 322 15.10 44.45 -22.18
C PRO A 322 13.78 44.55 -22.96
N LYS A 323 13.28 45.78 -23.15
CA LYS A 323 12.04 46.09 -23.89
C LYS A 323 12.10 45.73 -25.38
N SER A 324 13.24 45.21 -25.80
CA SER A 324 13.45 44.45 -27.03
C SER A 324 14.64 43.52 -26.76
N SER A 325 14.36 42.23 -26.55
CA SER A 325 15.07 41.17 -27.27
C SER A 325 16.56 41.41 -27.56
N LEU A 326 17.46 41.12 -26.60
CA LEU A 326 18.83 40.76 -26.97
C LEU A 326 18.92 39.30 -27.47
N PHE A 327 17.87 38.49 -27.23
CA PHE A 327 17.84 37.06 -27.50
C PHE A 327 16.55 36.55 -28.17
N ASN A 328 15.61 37.41 -28.61
CA ASN A 328 14.56 36.90 -29.50
C ASN A 328 15.21 36.69 -30.86
N VAL A 329 15.31 35.43 -31.21
CA VAL A 329 15.50 35.03 -32.59
C VAL A 329 14.22 35.44 -33.33
N GLU A 330 14.33 36.43 -34.21
CA GLU A 330 13.22 36.77 -35.10
C GLU A 330 13.00 35.61 -36.05
N ILE A 331 11.80 35.03 -36.05
CA ILE A 331 11.48 33.91 -36.92
C ILE A 331 11.39 34.45 -38.35
N THR A 332 12.41 34.17 -39.15
CA THR A 332 12.49 34.47 -40.58
C THR A 332 12.16 33.22 -41.39
N ASP A 333 11.86 33.38 -42.68
CA ASP A 333 11.57 32.22 -43.56
C ASP A 333 12.77 31.23 -43.59
N ASP A 334 13.99 31.77 -43.49
CA ASP A 334 15.25 31.00 -43.52
C ASP A 334 15.50 30.17 -42.25
N ASN A 335 15.00 30.59 -41.08
CA ASN A 335 15.22 29.90 -39.81
C ASN A 335 14.01 29.09 -39.33
N ARG A 336 12.86 29.21 -40.02
CA ARG A 336 11.60 28.56 -39.66
C ARG A 336 11.73 27.04 -39.50
N THR A 337 12.41 26.36 -40.42
CA THR A 337 12.61 24.90 -40.38
C THR A 337 13.41 24.47 -39.14
N VAL A 338 14.39 25.27 -38.73
CA VAL A 338 15.21 24.98 -37.54
C VAL A 338 14.41 25.20 -36.26
N VAL A 339 13.55 26.24 -36.23
CA VAL A 339 12.64 26.50 -35.12
C VAL A 339 11.56 25.41 -34.99
N GLU A 340 11.01 24.93 -36.10
CA GLU A 340 10.04 23.81 -36.11
C GLU A 340 10.68 22.52 -35.59
N ASN A 341 11.91 22.19 -36.03
CA ASN A 341 12.66 21.05 -35.50
C ASN A 341 12.95 21.22 -33.99
N LEU A 342 13.34 22.42 -33.55
CA LEU A 342 13.58 22.71 -32.13
C LEU A 342 12.30 22.55 -31.28
N HIS A 343 11.13 22.93 -31.80
CA HIS A 343 9.85 22.73 -31.12
C HIS A 343 9.51 21.24 -30.97
N ASP A 344 9.76 20.43 -32.01
CA ASP A 344 9.52 18.98 -31.96
C ASP A 344 10.46 18.31 -30.94
N LEU A 345 11.74 18.70 -30.92
CA LEU A 345 12.72 18.28 -29.92
C LEU A 345 12.31 18.68 -28.49
N TYR A 346 11.87 19.92 -28.30
CA TYR A 346 11.36 20.42 -27.01
C TYR A 346 10.18 19.57 -26.53
N ARG A 347 9.23 19.27 -27.41
CA ARG A 347 8.05 18.46 -27.07
C ARG A 347 8.45 17.03 -26.72
N GLN A 348 9.35 16.41 -27.47
CA GLN A 348 9.82 15.06 -27.20
C GLN A 348 10.56 14.96 -25.86
N LEU A 349 11.43 15.93 -25.56
CA LEU A 349 12.17 16.00 -24.29
C LEU A 349 11.24 16.26 -23.09
N ASN A 350 10.30 17.21 -23.23
CA ASN A 350 9.41 17.61 -22.15
C ASN A 350 8.23 16.65 -21.91
N ASP A 351 7.52 16.24 -22.96
CA ASP A 351 6.27 15.49 -22.82
C ASP A 351 6.50 13.97 -22.75
N VAL A 352 7.56 13.45 -23.37
CA VAL A 352 7.80 12.00 -23.42
C VAL A 352 8.88 11.60 -22.42
N TYR A 353 10.09 12.14 -22.57
CA TYR A 353 11.24 11.68 -21.78
C TYR A 353 11.18 12.08 -20.31
N LEU A 354 10.72 13.30 -20.00
CA LEU A 354 10.57 13.74 -18.61
C LEU A 354 9.54 12.87 -17.84
N ASN A 355 8.44 12.47 -18.49
CA ASN A 355 7.43 11.59 -17.90
C ASN A 355 7.92 10.15 -17.71
N LYS A 356 8.70 9.62 -18.66
CA LYS A 356 9.34 8.30 -18.53
C LYS A 356 10.34 8.28 -17.38
N ILE A 357 11.20 9.28 -17.27
CA ILE A 357 12.18 9.39 -16.18
C ILE A 357 11.50 9.50 -14.81
N GLN A 358 10.40 10.25 -14.71
CA GLN A 358 9.58 10.29 -13.48
C GLN A 358 9.01 8.92 -13.11
N THR A 359 8.57 8.15 -14.09
CA THR A 359 8.05 6.79 -13.87
C THR A 359 9.15 5.86 -13.35
N TRP A 360 10.33 5.89 -13.96
CA TRP A 360 11.48 5.10 -13.50
C TRP A 360 11.94 5.52 -12.10
N MET A 361 12.05 6.82 -11.80
CA MET A 361 12.38 7.30 -10.45
C MET A 361 11.37 6.82 -9.40
N ASN A 362 10.08 6.83 -9.69
CA ASN A 362 9.05 6.33 -8.77
C ASN A 362 9.21 4.83 -8.49
N ILE A 363 9.63 4.04 -9.48
CA ILE A 363 9.93 2.62 -9.30
C ILE A 363 11.17 2.47 -8.39
N PHE A 364 12.25 3.19 -8.68
CA PHE A 364 13.49 3.09 -7.90
C PHE A 364 13.31 3.53 -6.44
N ILE A 365 12.57 4.60 -6.17
CA ILE A 365 12.28 5.07 -4.80
C ILE A 365 11.46 4.03 -4.02
N LYS A 366 10.45 3.42 -4.65
CA LYS A 366 9.64 2.36 -4.02
C LYS A 366 10.46 1.13 -3.67
N VAL A 367 11.48 0.80 -4.46
CA VAL A 367 12.35 -0.36 -4.20
C VAL A 367 13.45 -0.04 -3.18
N GLN A 368 14.00 1.18 -3.19
CA GLN A 368 14.99 1.64 -2.21
C GLN A 368 14.49 1.51 -0.76
N GLN A 369 13.20 1.74 -0.52
CA GLN A 369 12.60 1.57 0.82
C GLN A 369 12.65 0.12 1.32
N ASN A 370 12.80 -0.84 0.42
CA ASN A 370 12.78 -2.28 0.73
C ASN A 370 14.18 -2.91 0.74
N SER A 371 15.22 -2.26 0.17
CA SER A 371 16.58 -2.83 0.06
C SER A 371 17.66 -1.76 -0.13
N ASN A 372 18.76 -1.87 0.63
CA ASN A 372 19.92 -0.96 0.59
C ASN A 372 21.00 -1.45 -0.40
N GLU A 373 20.67 -1.55 -1.68
CA GLU A 373 21.65 -1.91 -2.70
C GLU A 373 22.31 -0.67 -3.30
N GLN A 374 23.64 -0.61 -3.25
CA GLN A 374 24.44 0.49 -3.84
C GLN A 374 24.15 0.68 -5.34
N GLN A 375 23.78 -0.39 -6.04
CA GLN A 375 23.39 -0.35 -7.46
C GLN A 375 22.16 0.54 -7.69
N ILE A 376 21.17 0.51 -6.79
CA ILE A 376 19.96 1.33 -6.87
C ILE A 376 20.31 2.81 -6.73
N ILE A 377 21.25 3.14 -5.82
CA ILE A 377 21.70 4.51 -5.61
C ILE A 377 22.37 5.05 -6.88
N THR A 378 23.19 4.24 -7.56
CA THR A 378 23.82 4.64 -8.83
C THR A 378 22.79 4.87 -9.93
N VAL A 379 21.81 3.97 -10.10
CA VAL A 379 20.75 4.12 -11.11
C VAL A 379 19.87 5.34 -10.83
N ILE A 380 19.55 5.62 -9.55
CA ILE A 380 18.82 6.83 -9.16
C ILE A 380 19.61 8.09 -9.52
N LYS A 381 20.93 8.13 -9.27
CA LYS A 381 21.78 9.26 -9.65
C LYS A 381 21.76 9.48 -11.16
N GLN A 382 21.94 8.42 -11.96
CA GLN A 382 21.86 8.50 -13.42
C GLN A 382 20.52 9.08 -13.91
N ALA A 383 19.40 8.64 -13.33
CA ALA A 383 18.08 9.19 -13.66
C ALA A 383 17.94 10.68 -13.29
N ILE A 384 18.51 11.10 -12.16
CA ILE A 384 18.52 12.51 -11.73
C ILE A 384 19.38 13.36 -12.66
N ASP A 385 20.57 12.89 -13.02
CA ASP A 385 21.49 13.60 -13.91
C ASP A 385 20.85 13.79 -15.29
N LEU A 386 20.25 12.73 -15.84
CA LEU A 386 19.53 12.79 -17.12
C LEU A 386 18.35 13.77 -17.08
N LYS A 387 17.58 13.77 -15.99
CA LYS A 387 16.52 14.76 -15.77
C LYS A 387 17.06 16.19 -15.74
N ASN A 388 18.18 16.42 -15.05
CA ASN A 388 18.80 17.74 -14.93
C ASN A 388 19.34 18.23 -16.29
N SER A 389 19.91 17.34 -17.10
CA SER A 389 20.34 17.65 -18.47
C SER A 389 19.16 18.07 -19.35
N ILE A 390 18.05 17.32 -19.33
CA ILE A 390 16.82 17.70 -20.06
C ILE A 390 16.31 19.06 -19.58
N GLN A 391 16.20 19.27 -18.26
CA GLN A 391 15.69 20.53 -17.71
C GLN A 391 16.59 21.72 -18.04
N SER A 392 17.91 21.52 -18.13
CA SER A 392 18.86 22.57 -18.52
C SER A 392 18.66 22.95 -19.99
N CYS A 393 18.55 21.96 -20.88
CA CYS A 393 18.27 22.17 -22.30
C CYS A 393 16.93 22.90 -22.52
N LEU A 394 15.86 22.47 -21.84
CA LEU A 394 14.54 23.12 -21.93
C LEU A 394 14.57 24.57 -21.41
N LYS A 395 15.27 24.83 -20.29
CA LYS A 395 15.46 26.19 -19.77
C LYS A 395 16.23 27.07 -20.75
N MET A 396 17.24 26.54 -21.44
CA MET A 396 17.93 27.28 -22.49
C MET A 396 16.95 27.68 -23.59
N ILE A 397 16.18 26.74 -24.14
CA ILE A 397 15.18 27.03 -25.19
C ILE A 397 14.15 28.08 -24.73
N GLU A 398 13.71 28.00 -23.48
CA GLU A 398 12.79 28.98 -22.87
C GLU A 398 13.41 30.38 -22.73
N ASN A 399 14.69 30.47 -22.37
CA ASN A 399 15.41 31.74 -22.21
C ASN A 399 15.57 32.50 -23.54
N TYR A 400 15.68 31.79 -24.66
CA TYR A 400 15.70 32.39 -26.00
C TYR A 400 14.29 32.67 -26.55
N HIS A 401 13.23 32.47 -25.75
CA HIS A 401 11.83 32.61 -26.16
C HIS A 401 11.43 31.74 -27.37
N LEU A 402 12.17 30.65 -27.59
CA LEU A 402 11.97 29.69 -28.67
C LEU A 402 11.09 28.50 -28.25
N ALA A 403 10.48 28.57 -27.07
CA ALA A 403 9.56 27.53 -26.61
C ALA A 403 8.27 27.56 -27.46
N PRO A 404 7.75 26.38 -27.86
CA PRO A 404 6.50 26.33 -28.60
C PRO A 404 5.37 26.95 -27.78
N LYS A 405 4.65 27.91 -28.39
CA LYS A 405 3.44 28.47 -27.77
C LYS A 405 2.50 27.30 -27.47
N ARG A 406 2.12 27.12 -26.19
CA ARG A 406 1.08 26.15 -25.80
C ARG A 406 -0.15 26.39 -26.66
N THR A 407 -0.36 25.56 -27.68
CA THR A 407 -1.62 25.50 -28.40
C THR A 407 -2.64 24.93 -27.43
N VAL A 408 -3.35 25.81 -26.74
CA VAL A 408 -4.64 25.47 -26.16
C VAL A 408 -5.49 25.05 -27.35
N VAL A 409 -5.63 23.74 -27.55
CA VAL A 409 -6.61 23.19 -28.48
C VAL A 409 -7.95 23.74 -28.01
N THR A 410 -8.45 24.74 -28.72
CA THR A 410 -9.81 25.24 -28.55
C THR A 410 -10.70 24.08 -28.97
N GLN A 411 -11.20 23.37 -27.97
CA GLN A 411 -12.21 22.34 -28.17
C GLN A 411 -13.37 22.99 -28.93
N LYS A 412 -13.71 22.45 -30.10
CA LYS A 412 -15.00 22.70 -30.72
C LYS A 412 -16.08 22.30 -29.70
N PRO A 413 -17.10 23.13 -29.46
CA PRO A 413 -18.17 22.79 -28.54
C PRO A 413 -18.99 21.64 -29.14
N GLY A 414 -18.76 20.42 -28.64
CA GLY A 414 -19.56 19.25 -28.99
C GLY A 414 -18.75 17.98 -29.25
N SER A 415 -18.15 17.40 -28.22
CA SER A 415 -18.06 15.95 -28.07
C SER A 415 -17.67 15.60 -26.63
N LEU A 416 -18.57 14.89 -25.94
CA LEU A 416 -18.36 14.33 -24.61
C LEU A 416 -17.37 13.17 -24.69
N ASN A 417 -16.25 13.23 -23.96
CA ASN A 417 -15.90 12.32 -22.85
C ASN A 417 -14.39 12.24 -22.59
N ASN A 418 -14.08 12.21 -21.29
CA ASN A 418 -12.95 11.60 -20.60
C ASN A 418 -11.52 12.06 -20.92
N GLN A 419 -10.93 12.78 -19.95
CA GLN A 419 -10.02 12.23 -18.93
C GLN A 419 -8.77 13.10 -18.67
N TYR A 420 -8.58 13.35 -17.37
CA TYR A 420 -7.39 13.81 -16.64
C TYR A 420 -6.89 15.25 -16.81
N ILE A 421 -7.30 16.09 -15.85
CA ILE A 421 -6.60 17.31 -15.45
C ILE A 421 -5.60 16.93 -14.36
N TYR A 422 -4.31 17.02 -14.63
CA TYR A 422 -3.28 17.06 -13.59
C TYR A 422 -2.93 18.53 -13.31
N ILE A 423 -3.35 18.99 -12.14
CA ILE A 423 -2.97 20.28 -11.57
C ILE A 423 -1.60 20.07 -10.93
N TYR A 424 -0.54 20.64 -11.52
CA TYR A 424 0.74 20.78 -10.83
C TYR A 424 0.63 21.94 -9.85
N ASN A 425 0.55 21.61 -8.56
CA ASN A 425 0.89 22.56 -7.50
C ASN A 425 2.40 22.72 -7.47
N GLY A 426 2.84 23.98 -7.50
CA GLY A 426 4.24 24.37 -7.44
C GLY A 426 4.91 23.99 -6.13
N PHE A 427 6.22 23.77 -6.22
CA PHE A 427 7.15 24.03 -5.14
C PHE A 427 7.53 25.49 -5.14
#